data_AF-A0AAA9U0L5-F1
#
_entry.id   AF-A0AAA9U0L5-F1
#
_cell.length_a   1.000
_cell.length_b   1.000
_cell.length_c   1.000
_cell.angle_alpha   90.00
_cell.angle_beta   90.00
_cell.angle_gamma   90.00
#
_symmetry.space_group_name_H-M   'P 1'
#
loop_
_entity.id
_entity.type
_entity.pdbx_description
1 polymer ?
#
loop_
_entity_poly.entity_id
_entity_poly.type
_entity_poly.pdbx_seq_one_letter_code
_entity_poly.pdbx_strand_id
1 'polypeptide(L)'
;MCLLAMCMSSLEKCLFSSLAHFLIGSFIFLEFSWRSCLYIFEISCLSVASFAIIFSHSEGYLFTLLILSFDVQKLLRLIRSHLFIFAFISNILGGGS
;
A
#
# COMPACT_ATOMS: atom_id res chain seq x y z
N MET A 1 6.88 26.97 34.39
CA MET A 1 6.05 25.74 34.29
C MET A 1 4.85 25.93 33.33
N CYS A 2 4.10 27.03 33.40
CA CYS A 2 2.89 27.24 32.58
C CYS A 2 3.11 27.38 31.06
N LEU A 3 4.20 28.02 30.63
CA LEU A 3 4.51 28.25 29.20
C LEU A 3 4.86 26.94 28.47
N LEU A 4 5.49 26.00 29.19
CA LEU A 4 5.85 24.67 28.69
C LEU A 4 4.59 23.81 28.50
N ALA A 5 3.61 23.92 29.40
CA ALA A 5 2.31 23.27 29.26
C ALA A 5 1.50 23.82 28.08
N MET A 6 1.53 25.13 27.83
CA MET A 6 0.90 25.73 26.66
C MET A 6 1.59 25.30 25.35
N CYS A 7 2.93 25.23 25.35
CA CYS A 7 3.72 24.80 24.19
C CYS A 7 3.44 23.33 23.82
N MET A 8 3.40 22.44 24.81
CA MET A 8 3.03 21.03 24.59
C MET A 8 1.59 20.90 24.08
N SER A 9 0.63 21.65 24.64
CA SER A 9 -0.77 21.61 24.23
C SER A 9 -1.00 22.14 22.80
N SER A 10 -0.30 23.21 22.38
CA SER A 10 -0.41 23.71 21.02
C SER A 10 0.25 22.77 20.01
N LEU A 11 1.39 22.18 20.39
CA LEU A 11 2.12 21.22 19.57
C LEU A 11 1.28 19.96 19.29
N GLU A 12 0.61 19.41 20.31
CA GLU A 12 -0.23 18.22 20.17
C GLU A 12 -1.42 18.46 19.21
N LYS A 13 -2.12 19.60 19.35
CA LYS A 13 -3.23 19.98 18.45
C LYS A 13 -2.76 20.19 17.00
N CYS A 14 -1.61 20.84 16.80
CA CYS A 14 -1.04 21.04 15.47
C CYS A 14 -0.59 19.73 14.83
N LEU A 15 0.06 18.84 15.61
CA LEU A 15 0.48 17.52 15.14
C LEU A 15 -0.72 16.65 14.76
N PHE A 16 -1.77 16.61 15.57
CA PHE A 16 -2.93 15.78 15.31
C PHE A 16 -3.68 16.21 14.03
N SER A 17 -3.82 17.52 13.82
CA SER A 17 -4.42 18.06 12.60
C SER A 17 -3.56 17.78 11.36
N SER A 18 -2.25 18.04 11.43
CA SER A 18 -1.33 17.76 10.32
C SER A 18 -1.29 16.27 9.97
N LEU A 19 -1.28 15.40 10.98
CA LEU A 19 -1.33 13.95 10.82
C LEU A 19 -2.63 13.52 10.12
N ALA A 20 -3.79 14.03 10.55
CA ALA A 20 -5.08 13.69 9.95
C ALA A 20 -5.13 14.08 8.46
N HIS A 21 -4.64 15.27 8.11
CA HIS A 21 -4.53 15.72 6.73
C HIS A 21 -3.56 14.88 5.90
N PHE A 22 -2.41 14.50 6.47
CA PHE A 22 -1.43 13.64 5.81
C PHE A 22 -2.00 12.22 5.60
N LEU A 23 -2.69 11.68 6.59
CA LEU A 23 -3.33 10.36 6.54
C LEU A 23 -4.41 10.32 5.44
N ILE A 24 -5.26 11.34 5.36
CA ILE A 24 -6.32 11.43 4.35
C ILE A 24 -5.73 11.46 2.94
N GLY A 25 -4.67 12.25 2.72
CA GLY A 25 -4.01 12.36 1.43
C GLY A 25 -3.32 11.06 1.01
N SER A 26 -2.61 10.42 1.95
CA SER A 26 -1.98 9.12 1.73
C SER A 26 -3.00 8.01 1.46
N PHE A 27 -4.17 8.04 2.12
CA PHE A 27 -5.22 7.05 1.94
C PHE A 27 -5.87 7.14 0.56
N ILE A 28 -6.17 8.35 0.08
CA ILE A 28 -6.71 8.57 -1.27
C ILE A 28 -5.71 8.13 -2.34
N PHE A 29 -4.42 8.47 -2.17
CA PHE A 29 -3.37 8.05 -3.10
C PHE A 29 -3.22 6.52 -3.15
N LEU A 30 -3.30 5.86 -1.99
CA LEU A 30 -3.29 4.40 -1.90
C LEU A 30 -4.48 3.80 -2.63
N GLU A 31 -5.70 4.28 -2.35
CA GLU A 31 -6.92 3.72 -2.92
C GLU A 31 -6.93 3.83 -4.45
N PHE A 32 -6.43 4.94 -4.97
CA PHE A 32 -6.26 5.15 -6.41
C PHE A 32 -5.21 4.21 -7.02
N SER A 33 -4.08 4.02 -6.33
CA SER A 33 -3.03 3.09 -6.74
C SER A 33 -3.51 1.64 -6.71
N TRP A 34 -4.27 1.25 -5.68
CA TRP A 34 -4.85 -0.08 -5.52
C TRP A 34 -5.84 -0.41 -6.63
N ARG A 35 -6.77 0.51 -6.94
CA ARG A 35 -7.70 0.34 -8.08
C ARG A 35 -6.97 0.19 -9.40
N SER A 36 -5.94 1.00 -9.63
CA SER A 36 -5.13 0.95 -10.85
C SER A 36 -4.34 -0.36 -10.95
N CYS A 37 -3.76 -0.84 -9.84
CA CYS A 37 -3.09 -2.13 -9.78
C CYS A 37 -4.06 -3.29 -10.04
N LEU A 38 -5.24 -3.29 -9.39
CA LEU A 38 -6.27 -4.31 -9.62
C LEU A 38 -6.75 -4.32 -11.08
N TYR A 39 -6.92 -3.16 -11.70
CA TYR A 39 -7.34 -3.08 -13.09
C TYR A 39 -6.30 -3.67 -14.06
N ILE A 40 -5.01 -3.33 -13.86
CA ILE A 40 -3.90 -3.89 -14.64
C ILE A 40 -3.78 -5.41 -14.40
N PHE A 41 -3.99 -5.83 -13.15
CA PHE A 41 -3.96 -7.24 -12.78
C PHE A 41 -5.12 -8.02 -13.38
N GLU A 42 -6.34 -7.48 -13.33
CA GLU A 42 -7.54 -8.11 -13.89
C GLU A 42 -7.39 -8.31 -15.40
N ILE A 43 -6.93 -7.29 -16.12
CA ILE A 43 -6.64 -7.40 -17.55
C ILE A 43 -5.52 -8.43 -17.82
N SER A 44 -4.45 -8.40 -17.02
CA SER A 44 -3.36 -9.37 -17.17
C SER A 44 -3.84 -10.80 -16.89
N CYS A 45 -4.66 -11.01 -15.87
CA CYS A 45 -5.21 -12.31 -15.51
C CYS A 45 -6.11 -12.85 -16.61
N LEU A 46 -6.98 -12.00 -17.19
CA LEU A 46 -7.85 -12.38 -18.30
C LEU A 46 -7.07 -12.74 -19.57
N SER A 47 -6.01 -11.97 -19.86
CA SER A 47 -5.09 -12.22 -20.97
C SER A 47 -4.30 -13.52 -20.76
N VAL A 48 -3.77 -13.74 -19.56
CA VAL A 48 -3.05 -14.97 -19.18
C VAL A 48 -3.94 -16.19 -19.24
N ALA A 49 -5.18 -16.11 -18.76
CA ALA A 49 -6.14 -17.20 -18.83
C ALA A 49 -6.44 -17.58 -20.29
N SER A 50 -6.62 -16.58 -21.15
CA SER A 50 -6.83 -16.79 -22.59
C SER A 50 -5.60 -17.40 -23.27
N PHE A 51 -4.39 -16.97 -22.88
CA PHE A 51 -3.13 -17.52 -23.39
C PHE A 51 -2.88 -18.95 -22.91
N ALA A 52 -3.23 -19.27 -21.66
CA ALA A 52 -3.11 -20.59 -21.07
C ALA A 52 -3.99 -21.62 -21.79
N ILE A 53 -5.17 -21.24 -22.27
CA ILE A 53 -6.06 -22.10 -23.07
C ILE A 53 -5.44 -22.45 -24.44
N ILE A 54 -4.64 -21.54 -25.02
CA ILE A 54 -3.97 -21.77 -26.31
C ILE A 54 -2.68 -22.59 -26.13
N PHE A 55 -1.98 -22.41 -25.00
CA PHE A 55 -0.71 -23.08 -24.69
C PHE A 55 -0.85 -24.38 -23.87
N SER A 56 -2.07 -24.86 -23.61
CA SER A 56 -2.36 -26.01 -22.76
C SER A 56 -1.87 -27.37 -23.31
N HIS A 57 -1.04 -27.39 -24.34
CA HIS A 57 -0.56 -28.64 -24.92
C HIS A 57 0.65 -29.26 -24.19
N SER A 58 1.51 -28.50 -23.50
CA SER A 58 2.50 -29.11 -22.58
C SER A 58 3.29 -28.15 -21.67
N GLU A 59 3.36 -26.84 -21.95
CA GLU A 59 4.27 -25.91 -21.24
C GLU A 59 3.60 -24.67 -20.64
N GLY A 60 2.31 -24.43 -20.93
CA GLY A 60 1.59 -23.23 -20.47
C GLY A 60 1.49 -23.08 -18.94
N TYR A 61 1.53 -24.19 -18.18
CA TYR A 61 1.33 -24.17 -16.73
C TYR A 61 2.45 -23.46 -15.96
N LEU A 62 3.71 -23.72 -16.31
CA LEU A 62 4.86 -23.06 -15.66
C LEU A 62 4.87 -21.55 -15.93
N PHE A 63 4.45 -21.15 -17.13
CA PHE A 63 4.35 -19.75 -17.51
C PHE A 63 3.25 -19.03 -16.72
N THR A 64 2.08 -19.66 -16.55
CA THR A 64 1.01 -19.13 -15.70
C THR A 64 1.44 -18.99 -14.25
N LEU A 65 2.15 -19.97 -13.69
CA LEU A 65 2.68 -19.91 -12.32
C LEU A 65 3.71 -18.78 -12.12
N LEU A 66 4.59 -18.55 -13.10
CA LEU A 66 5.57 -17.46 -13.07
C LEU A 66 4.90 -16.10 -13.06
N ILE A 67 3.86 -15.90 -13.88
CA ILE A 67 3.12 -14.64 -13.93
C ILE A 67 2.33 -14.40 -12.65
N LEU A 68 1.65 -15.43 -12.13
CA LEU A 68 0.94 -15.35 -10.85
C LEU A 68 1.90 -15.02 -9.70
N SER A 69 3.09 -15.64 -9.70
CA SER A 69 4.13 -15.37 -8.70
C SER A 69 4.65 -13.94 -8.80
N PHE A 70 4.82 -13.41 -10.01
CA PHE A 70 5.24 -12.03 -10.23
C PHE A 70 4.20 -11.02 -9.72
N ASP A 71 2.91 -11.28 -9.96
CA ASP A 71 1.85 -10.40 -9.48
C ASP A 71 1.73 -10.41 -7.95
N VAL A 72 1.74 -11.59 -7.34
CA VAL A 72 1.74 -11.74 -5.87
C VAL A 72 2.95 -11.03 -5.25
N GLN A 73 4.13 -11.08 -5.88
CA GLN A 73 5.29 -10.33 -5.41
C GLN A 73 5.07 -8.82 -5.48
N LYS A 74 4.41 -8.30 -6.51
CA LYS A 74 4.12 -6.87 -6.66
C LYS A 74 3.10 -6.41 -5.62
N LEU A 75 2.07 -7.22 -5.36
CA LEU A 75 1.11 -7.01 -4.29
C LEU A 75 1.78 -7.00 -2.91
N LEU A 76 2.65 -7.97 -2.62
CA LEU A 76 3.40 -8.05 -1.36
C LEU A 76 4.31 -6.82 -1.16
N ARG A 77 4.97 -6.33 -2.21
CA ARG A 77 5.76 -5.10 -2.14
C ARG A 77 4.91 -3.88 -1.80
N LEU A 78 3.71 -3.78 -2.36
CA LEU A 78 2.74 -2.72 -2.05
C LEU A 78 2.25 -2.80 -0.60
N ILE A 79 1.88 -4.00 -0.13
CA ILE A 79 1.46 -4.21 1.27
C ILE A 79 2.60 -3.84 2.22
N ARG A 80 3.84 -4.23 1.88
CA ARG A 80 5.02 -3.94 2.71
C ARG A 80 5.35 -2.45 2.77
N SER A 81 5.26 -1.71 1.66
CA SER A 81 5.47 -0.26 1.69
C SER A 81 4.39 0.42 2.53
N HIS A 82 3.15 -0.05 2.47
CA HIS A 82 2.07 0.48 3.30
C HIS A 82 2.26 0.22 4.79
N LEU A 83 2.65 -1.01 5.14
CA LEU A 83 3.02 -1.35 6.53
C LEU A 83 4.20 -0.51 7.02
N PHE A 84 5.17 -0.23 6.16
CA PHE A 84 6.34 0.57 6.53
C PHE A 84 5.96 2.03 6.81
N ILE A 85 5.08 2.63 5.99
CA ILE A 85 4.54 3.97 6.23
C ILE A 85 3.75 4.00 7.54
N PHE A 86 2.90 2.99 7.78
CA PHE A 86 2.12 2.89 9.00
C PHE A 86 3.00 2.71 10.26
N ALA A 87 4.02 1.86 10.19
CA ALA A 87 4.99 1.67 11.27
C ALA A 87 5.81 2.94 11.54
N PHE A 88 6.19 3.68 10.50
CA PHE A 88 6.87 4.97 10.64
C PHE A 88 5.99 6.00 11.36
N ILE A 89 4.72 6.11 10.95
CA ILE A 89 3.73 6.95 11.63
C ILE A 89 3.56 6.53 13.10
N SER A 90 3.43 5.24 13.36
CA SER A 90 3.29 4.71 14.73
C SER A 90 4.52 4.97 15.60
N ASN A 91 5.73 4.97 15.02
CA ASN A 91 6.97 5.23 15.76
C ASN A 91 7.11 6.72 16.11
N ILE A 92 6.74 7.62 15.19
CA ILE A 92 6.69 9.07 15.46
C ILE A 92 5.63 9.39 16.51
N LEU A 93 4.47 8.73 16.45
CA LEU A 93 3.39 8.94 17.41
C LEU A 93 3.67 8.31 18.79
N GLY A 94 4.33 7.16 18.84
CA GLY A 94 4.64 6.43 20.08
C GLY A 94 5.93 6.86 20.79
N GLY A 95 6.91 7.42 20.06
CA GLY A 95 8.19 7.87 20.61
C GLY A 95 8.18 9.25 21.27
N GLY A 96 7.03 9.94 21.30
CA GLY A 96 6.87 11.27 21.88
C GLY A 96 6.39 11.29 23.34
N SER A 97 6.30 10.14 24.02
CA SER A 97 5.92 10.03 25.44
C SER A 97 7.12 10.08 26.38
#